data_AF-A0A1Q3HTT7-F1
#
_entry.id   AF-A0A1Q3HTT7-F1
#
_cell.length_a   1.000
_cell.length_b   1.000
_cell.length_c   1.000
_cell.angle_alpha   90.00
_cell.angle_beta   90.00
_cell.angle_gamma   90.00
#
_symmetry.space_group_name_H-M   'P 1'
#
loop_
_entity.id
_entity.type
_entity.pdbx_description
1 polymer ?
#
loop_
_entity_poly.entity_id
_entity_poly.type
_entity_poly.pdbx_seq_one_letter_code
_entity_poly.pdbx_strand_id
1 'polypeptide(L)'
;MKNVKKMMGVLAVTAVAVLGTAAGAEQVAPAAAHDTPAAPAETISLKKGEVHSLEVKNLVRIALGDSSMANVSVDGPTTLRITGSKAGETTLLVWTKDGARKAYKLAIQG
;
A
#
# COMPACT_ATOMS: atom_id res chain seq x y z
N MET A 1 37.06 -9.15 52.27
CA MET A 1 37.95 -10.26 51.87
C MET A 1 37.03 -11.35 51.31
N LYS A 2 36.89 -11.47 49.97
CA LYS A 2 37.62 -12.43 49.10
C LYS A 2 37.41 -13.88 49.58
N ASN A 3 36.91 -14.88 48.84
CA ASN A 3 36.60 -15.04 47.41
C ASN A 3 36.15 -16.52 47.18
N VAL A 4 35.32 -16.74 46.14
CA VAL A 4 35.47 -17.79 45.09
C VAL A 4 35.33 -19.30 45.41
N LYS A 5 34.36 -19.94 44.72
CA LYS A 5 34.54 -21.06 43.73
C LYS A 5 33.18 -21.36 43.06
N LYS A 6 32.86 -20.83 41.87
CA LYS A 6 33.05 -21.42 40.53
C LYS A 6 32.93 -22.96 40.48
N MET A 7 31.98 -23.45 39.68
CA MET A 7 32.18 -24.34 38.52
C MET A 7 31.37 -25.66 38.50
N MET A 8 30.47 -25.72 37.51
CA MET A 8 30.18 -26.82 36.55
C MET A 8 29.81 -28.24 37.01
N GLY A 9 28.75 -28.75 36.37
CA GLY A 9 28.44 -30.16 36.18
C GLY A 9 27.14 -30.56 36.89
N VAL A 10 26.18 -31.30 36.36
CA VAL A 10 26.04 -32.15 35.16
C VAL A 10 24.50 -32.28 34.99
N LEU A 11 23.93 -31.87 33.85
CA LEU A 11 23.31 -32.76 32.86
C LEU A 11 22.42 -33.88 33.46
N ALA A 12 21.12 -33.60 33.58
CA ALA A 12 20.06 -34.61 33.49
C ALA A 12 18.76 -33.91 33.11
N VAL A 13 18.61 -33.52 31.83
CA VAL A 13 17.30 -33.14 31.30
C VAL A 13 16.57 -34.45 30.99
N THR A 14 15.83 -34.95 31.96
CA THR A 14 14.91 -36.07 31.75
C THR A 14 13.79 -35.58 30.84
N ALA A 15 13.82 -35.97 29.58
CA ALA A 15 12.76 -35.69 28.63
C ALA A 15 11.50 -36.48 29.04
N VAL A 16 10.53 -35.81 29.66
CA VAL A 16 9.17 -36.33 29.79
C VAL A 16 8.40 -35.88 28.55
N ALA A 17 8.24 -36.80 27.60
CA ALA A 17 7.33 -36.62 26.49
C ALA A 17 5.88 -36.78 27.01
N VAL A 18 5.21 -35.67 27.30
CA VAL A 18 3.75 -35.66 27.49
C VAL A 18 3.10 -35.57 26.13
N LEU A 19 2.50 -36.67 25.69
CA LEU A 19 1.62 -36.74 24.53
C LEU A 19 0.28 -36.07 24.86
N GLY A 20 0.02 -34.91 24.24
CA GLY A 20 -1.27 -34.53 23.66
C GLY A 20 -2.42 -34.08 24.57
N THR A 21 -2.76 -32.80 24.51
CA THR A 21 -4.09 -32.30 24.11
C THR A 21 -3.94 -30.86 23.60
N ALA A 22 -4.37 -30.65 22.36
CA ALA A 22 -4.41 -29.37 21.68
C ALA A 22 -5.73 -28.66 22.01
N ALA A 23 -5.69 -27.41 22.47
CA ALA A 23 -6.78 -26.45 22.32
C ALA A 23 -6.32 -25.02 22.63
N GLY A 24 -6.09 -24.23 21.58
CA GLY A 24 -6.43 -22.81 21.60
C GLY A 24 -5.46 -21.83 22.28
N ALA A 25 -4.20 -21.81 21.86
CA ALA A 25 -3.47 -20.54 21.86
C ALA A 25 -3.93 -19.74 20.62
N GLU A 26 -4.98 -18.93 20.76
CA GLU A 26 -5.23 -17.85 19.81
C GLU A 26 -4.18 -16.76 20.05
N GLN A 27 -2.97 -17.06 19.57
CA GLN A 27 -2.01 -16.04 19.21
C GLN A 27 -2.68 -15.22 18.11
N VAL A 28 -3.22 -14.06 18.49
CA VAL A 28 -3.69 -13.04 17.56
C VAL A 28 -2.47 -12.60 16.77
N ALA A 29 -2.21 -13.30 15.66
CA ALA A 29 -1.21 -12.95 14.69
C ALA A 29 -1.54 -11.51 14.24
N PRO A 30 -0.55 -10.61 14.15
CA PRO A 30 -0.78 -9.32 13.54
C PRO A 30 -1.31 -9.61 12.14
N ALA A 31 -2.54 -9.14 11.87
CA ALA A 31 -3.14 -9.19 10.56
C ALA A 31 -2.08 -8.72 9.58
N ALA A 32 -1.60 -9.65 8.76
CA ALA A 32 -0.70 -9.34 7.66
C ALA A 32 -1.39 -8.20 6.90
N ALA A 33 -0.81 -7.01 6.99
CA ALA A 33 -1.17 -5.94 6.08
C ALA A 33 -1.02 -6.56 4.70
N HIS A 34 -2.13 -6.74 4.00
CA HIS A 34 -2.11 -7.10 2.60
C HIS A 34 -1.47 -5.91 1.87
N ASP A 35 -0.14 -5.88 1.81
CA ASP A 35 0.58 -5.34 0.67
C ASP A 35 0.18 -6.20 -0.52
N THR A 36 -1.05 -5.97 -1.00
CA THR A 36 -1.43 -6.39 -2.33
C THR A 36 -0.47 -5.64 -3.25
N PRO A 37 0.38 -6.33 -4.03
CA PRO A 37 1.25 -5.66 -4.97
C PRO A 37 0.35 -4.79 -5.83
N ALA A 38 0.56 -3.47 -5.76
CA ALA A 38 -0.17 -2.55 -6.62
C ALA A 38 0.07 -3.05 -8.05
N ALA A 39 -1.02 -3.46 -8.72
CA ALA A 39 -0.99 -3.72 -10.15
C ALA A 39 -0.22 -2.56 -10.81
N PRO A 40 0.64 -2.82 -11.82
CA PRO A 40 1.55 -1.83 -12.36
C PRO A 40 0.76 -0.54 -12.63
N ALA A 41 1.03 0.48 -11.83
CA ALA A 41 0.28 1.72 -11.91
C ALA A 41 0.64 2.35 -13.26
N GLU A 42 -0.34 2.41 -14.15
CA GLU A 42 -0.16 3.03 -15.46
C GLU A 42 0.38 4.45 -15.24
N THR A 43 1.51 4.75 -15.88
CA THR A 43 2.18 6.05 -15.67
C THR A 43 1.71 7.03 -16.74
N ILE A 44 1.07 8.10 -16.30
CA ILE A 44 0.68 9.23 -17.12
C ILE A 44 1.76 10.30 -16.93
N SER A 45 2.50 10.57 -18.00
CA SER A 45 3.50 11.64 -18.04
C SER A 45 2.87 12.90 -18.64
N LEU A 46 3.03 14.03 -17.96
CA LEU A 46 2.51 15.32 -18.40
C LEU A 46 3.49 16.44 -18.04
N LYS A 47 3.54 17.52 -18.81
CA LYS A 47 4.29 18.72 -18.42
C LYS A 47 3.47 19.61 -17.48
N LYS A 48 4.14 20.49 -16.76
CA LYS A 48 3.47 21.56 -16.01
C LYS A 48 2.64 22.42 -16.96
N GLY A 49 1.36 22.60 -16.64
CA GLY A 49 0.37 23.30 -17.46
C GLY A 49 -0.25 22.43 -18.56
N GLU A 50 0.26 21.23 -18.81
CA GLU A 50 -0.30 20.31 -19.79
C GLU A 50 -1.60 19.70 -19.27
N VAL A 51 -2.54 19.51 -20.19
CA VAL A 51 -3.83 18.88 -19.94
C VAL A 51 -3.83 17.50 -20.57
N HIS A 52 -4.15 16.49 -19.78
CA HIS A 52 -4.32 15.11 -20.20
C HIS A 52 -5.77 14.68 -19.98
N SER A 53 -6.38 14.10 -21.01
CA SER A 53 -7.73 13.55 -20.94
C SER A 53 -7.68 12.04 -20.79
N LEU A 54 -8.15 11.53 -19.66
CA LEU A 54 -8.23 10.11 -19.35
C LEU A 54 -9.68 9.63 -19.49
N GLU A 55 -9.92 8.63 -20.34
CA GLU A 55 -11.25 8.03 -20.45
C GLU A 55 -11.51 7.01 -19.34
N VAL A 56 -12.54 7.26 -18.54
CA VAL A 56 -13.03 6.39 -17.48
C VAL A 56 -14.54 6.27 -17.57
N LYS A 57 -15.01 5.11 -18.03
CA LYS A 57 -16.44 4.78 -18.03
C LYS A 57 -16.92 4.46 -16.62
N ASN A 58 -18.16 4.83 -16.30
CA ASN A 58 -18.81 4.56 -15.01
C ASN A 58 -18.03 5.11 -13.80
N LEU A 59 -17.39 6.27 -13.91
CA LEU A 59 -16.68 6.90 -12.81
C LEU A 59 -17.61 7.18 -11.62
N VAL A 60 -17.18 6.81 -10.41
CA VAL A 60 -17.92 7.11 -9.17
C VAL A 60 -17.11 7.89 -8.15
N ARG A 61 -15.78 7.77 -8.16
CA ARG A 61 -14.91 8.47 -7.22
C ARG A 61 -13.53 8.67 -7.82
N ILE A 62 -12.90 9.77 -7.43
CA ILE A 62 -11.47 10.05 -7.64
C ILE A 62 -10.80 10.39 -6.31
N ALA A 63 -9.49 10.14 -6.22
CA ALA A 63 -8.64 10.65 -5.16
C ALA A 63 -7.26 10.93 -5.72
N LEU A 64 -6.67 12.05 -5.33
CA LEU A 64 -5.33 12.44 -5.73
C LEU A 64 -4.47 12.51 -4.48
N GLY A 65 -3.29 11.88 -4.51
CA GLY A 65 -2.40 11.82 -3.36
C GLY A 65 -1.91 13.20 -2.90
N ASP A 66 -1.57 14.07 -3.85
CA ASP A 66 -1.21 15.47 -3.60
C ASP A 66 -1.95 16.39 -4.59
N SER A 67 -2.93 17.13 -4.08
CA SER A 67 -3.75 18.07 -4.86
C SER A 67 -3.01 19.33 -5.31
N SER A 68 -1.82 19.61 -4.77
CA SER A 68 -0.97 20.73 -5.20
C SER A 68 -0.21 20.40 -6.48
N MET A 69 -0.07 19.11 -6.82
CA MET A 69 0.66 18.65 -8.00
C MET A 69 -0.19 18.66 -9.26
N ALA A 70 -1.47 18.30 -9.18
CA ALA A 70 -2.36 18.30 -10.33
C ALA A 70 -3.78 18.71 -9.94
N ASN A 71 -4.49 19.30 -10.90
CA ASN A 71 -5.93 19.48 -10.83
C ASN A 71 -6.59 18.35 -11.60
N VAL A 72 -7.59 17.69 -11.01
CA VAL A 72 -8.36 16.63 -11.66
C VAL A 72 -9.82 17.00 -11.61
N SER A 73 -10.45 17.02 -12.79
CA SER A 73 -11.84 17.44 -12.98
C SER A 73 -12.54 16.47 -13.92
N VAL A 74 -13.85 16.29 -13.73
CA VAL A 74 -14.67 15.47 -14.63
C VAL A 74 -15.14 16.36 -15.78
N ASP A 75 -14.84 15.96 -17.02
CA ASP A 75 -15.17 16.68 -18.26
C ASP A 75 -16.17 15.86 -19.08
N GLY A 76 -17.45 15.88 -18.69
CA GLY A 76 -18.49 15.06 -19.31
C GLY A 76 -18.62 13.66 -18.67
N PRO A 77 -19.32 12.71 -19.32
CA PRO A 77 -19.78 11.48 -18.67
C PRO A 77 -18.69 10.42 -18.48
N THR A 78 -17.61 10.48 -19.25
CA THR A 78 -16.57 9.44 -19.28
C THR A 78 -15.16 9.99 -19.33
N THR A 79 -14.95 11.30 -19.22
CA THR A 79 -13.62 11.89 -19.37
C THR A 79 -13.20 12.55 -18.07
N LEU A 80 -11.99 12.23 -17.62
CA LEU A 80 -11.28 12.92 -16.57
C LEU A 80 -10.22 13.82 -17.18
N ARG A 81 -10.34 15.11 -16.92
CA ARG A 81 -9.34 16.10 -17.29
C ARG A 81 -8.35 16.28 -16.15
N ILE A 82 -7.09 15.96 -16.42
CA ILE A 82 -5.96 16.06 -15.50
C ILE A 82 -5.06 17.20 -15.98
N THR A 83 -4.73 18.15 -15.11
CA THR A 83 -3.86 19.29 -15.45
C THR A 83 -2.68 19.35 -14.49
N GLY A 84 -1.46 19.29 -15.02
CA GLY A 84 -0.23 19.38 -14.23
C GLY A 84 -0.06 20.79 -13.65
N SER A 85 0.07 20.90 -12.33
CA SER A 85 0.23 22.19 -11.63
C SER A 85 1.64 22.39 -11.08
N LYS A 86 2.27 21.32 -10.60
CA LYS A 86 3.63 21.34 -10.03
C LYS A 86 4.38 20.07 -10.43
N ALA A 87 5.66 20.23 -10.78
CA ALA A 87 6.53 19.11 -11.11
C ALA A 87 6.70 18.16 -9.92
N GLY A 88 6.81 16.86 -10.20
CA GLY A 88 6.90 15.81 -9.21
C GLY A 88 6.11 14.58 -9.59
N GLU A 89 5.97 13.65 -8.65
CA GLU A 89 5.22 12.42 -8.83
C GLU A 89 4.10 12.33 -7.81
N THR A 90 2.90 11.97 -8.26
CA THR A 90 1.74 11.74 -7.39
C THR A 90 0.92 10.55 -7.89
N THR A 91 -0.07 10.13 -7.13
CA THR A 91 -0.93 8.99 -7.49
C THR A 91 -2.37 9.45 -7.63
N LEU A 92 -2.98 9.13 -8.76
CA LEU A 92 -4.41 9.27 -9.00
C LEU A 92 -5.08 7.90 -8.83
N LEU A 93 -6.06 7.84 -7.94
CA LEU A 93 -6.92 6.70 -7.75
C LEU A 93 -8.29 6.99 -8.36
N VAL A 94 -8.80 6.01 -9.09
CA VAL A 94 -10.08 6.08 -9.80
C VAL A 94 -10.91 4.87 -9.39
N TRP A 95 -12.16 5.10 -9.01
CA TRP A 95 -13.13 4.03 -8.76
C TRP A 95 -14.27 4.12 -9.77
N THR A 96 -14.69 2.95 -10.24
CA THR A 96 -15.82 2.81 -11.16
C THR A 96 -16.99 2.08 -10.49
N LYS A 97 -18.18 2.22 -11.07
CA LYS A 97 -19.45 1.69 -10.53
C LYS A 97 -19.46 0.17 -10.42
N ASP A 98 -18.67 -0.52 -11.24
CA ASP A 98 -18.46 -1.97 -11.18
C ASP A 98 -17.60 -2.42 -9.98
N GLY A 99 -17.08 -1.48 -9.18
CA GLY A 99 -16.26 -1.77 -8.00
C GLY A 99 -14.77 -1.83 -8.28
N ALA A 100 -14.33 -1.69 -9.54
CA ALA A 100 -12.91 -1.62 -9.85
C ALA A 100 -12.26 -0.34 -9.30
N ARG A 101 -11.02 -0.50 -8.82
CA ARG A 101 -10.12 0.58 -8.44
C ARG A 101 -8.88 0.53 -9.32
N LYS A 102 -8.61 1.61 -10.04
CA LYS A 102 -7.39 1.79 -10.84
C LYS A 102 -6.49 2.84 -10.20
N ALA A 103 -5.19 2.57 -10.19
CA ALA A 103 -4.16 3.49 -9.73
C ALA A 103 -3.32 3.93 -10.93
N TYR A 104 -3.14 5.24 -11.06
CA TYR A 104 -2.32 5.88 -12.07
C TYR A 104 -1.19 6.64 -11.38
N LYS A 105 0.04 6.45 -11.84
CA LYS A 105 1.17 7.29 -11.44
C LYS A 105 1.17 8.53 -12.33
N LEU A 106 1.08 9.72 -11.75
CA LEU A 106 1.24 10.98 -12.48
C LEU A 106 2.68 11.44 -12.33
N ALA A 107 3.41 11.53 -13.45
CA ALA A 107 4.75 12.07 -13.50
C ALA A 107 4.71 13.43 -14.20
N ILE A 108 4.78 14.52 -13.41
CA ILE A 108 4.68 15.89 -13.92
C ILE A 108 6.08 16.45 -14.11
N GLN A 109 6.41 16.77 -15.36
CA GLN A 109 7.69 17.37 -15.72
C GLN A 109 7.63 18.91 -15.60
N GLY A 110 8.77 19.50 -15.21
CA GLY A 110 8.92 20.94 -14.98
C GLY A 110 9.04 21.76 -16.25
#